data_AF-A0A442MHP4-F1
#
_entry.id   AF-A0A442MHP4-F1
#
_cell.length_a   1.000
_cell.length_b   1.000
_cell.length_c   1.000
_cell.angle_alpha   90.00
_cell.angle_beta   90.00
_cell.angle_gamma   90.00
#
_symmetry.space_group_name_H-M   'P 1'
#
loop_
_entity.id
_entity.type
_entity.pdbx_description
1 polymer ?
#
loop_
_entity_poly.entity_id
_entity_poly.type
_entity_poly.pdbx_seq_one_letter_code
_entity_poly.pdbx_strand_id
1 'polypeptide(L)'
;MILEKLRACWGFSPTVHRNVALFEGFLKGKSFADLAQEHGLSKSRVRQIIDKADRLVGGGILTKAESSKASPRSDFMVDYPYVWNLAEMHRLGSVTPHHFFAELERAGSLERLVDKMKRLPWRTPTTTRELARLVWQKERGESPWPALKRSSMAIVEPSCPADHPDRGLQCQLALEPAFHELAERAAESGWTQQEIACALLELAGARLKSNSVNGETERAIDRAMATR
;
A
#
# COMPACT_ATOMS: atom_id res chain seq x y z
N MET A 1 16.16 -3.26 13.04
CA MET A 1 14.75 -2.82 12.84
C MET A 1 14.13 -3.23 11.51
N ILE A 2 14.52 -2.71 10.33
CA ILE A 2 13.84 -3.03 9.04
C ILE A 2 14.00 -4.52 8.64
N LEU A 3 15.22 -5.06 8.75
CA LEU A 3 15.49 -6.47 8.39
C LEU A 3 14.85 -7.47 9.36
N GLU A 4 14.68 -7.10 10.63
CA GLU A 4 13.96 -7.91 11.63
C GLU A 4 12.47 -7.94 11.34
N LYS A 5 11.87 -6.79 10.97
CA LYS A 5 10.50 -6.73 10.47
C LYS A 5 10.32 -7.62 9.24
N LEU A 6 11.24 -7.59 8.28
CA LEU A 6 11.17 -8.47 7.09
C LEU A 6 11.31 -9.95 7.42
N ARG A 7 12.20 -10.32 8.35
CA ARG A 7 12.31 -11.70 8.85
C ARG A 7 11.00 -12.16 9.48
N ALA A 8 10.36 -11.31 10.29
CA ALA A 8 9.06 -11.59 10.87
C ALA A 8 7.94 -11.70 9.81
N CYS A 9 7.92 -10.80 8.82
CA CYS A 9 6.92 -10.80 7.75
C CYS A 9 7.03 -12.01 6.81
N TRP A 10 8.25 -12.44 6.46
CA TRP A 10 8.46 -13.56 5.55
C TRP A 10 8.43 -14.94 6.24
N GLY A 11 8.50 -15.01 7.56
CA GLY A 11 8.29 -16.22 8.35
C GLY A 11 9.26 -17.37 8.03
N PHE A 12 8.86 -18.63 8.28
CA PHE A 12 9.68 -19.84 8.08
C PHE A 12 9.76 -20.32 6.61
N SER A 13 9.59 -19.43 5.63
CA SER A 13 9.80 -19.83 4.22
C SER A 13 11.26 -20.28 4.02
N PRO A 14 11.51 -21.39 3.28
CA PRO A 14 12.87 -21.85 2.98
C PRO A 14 13.73 -20.78 2.28
N THR A 15 13.07 -19.75 1.73
CA THR A 15 13.71 -18.67 0.97
C THR A 15 13.91 -17.40 1.79
N VAL A 16 13.51 -17.35 3.07
CA VAL A 16 13.58 -16.12 3.88
C VAL A 16 14.99 -15.62 4.05
N HIS A 17 15.94 -16.49 4.38
CA HIS A 17 17.33 -16.07 4.51
C HIS A 17 17.86 -15.45 3.21
N ARG A 18 17.53 -16.05 2.05
CA ARG A 18 17.90 -15.50 0.74
C ARG A 18 17.21 -14.17 0.45
N ASN A 19 15.91 -14.06 0.71
CA ASN A 19 15.16 -12.84 0.42
C ASN A 19 15.58 -11.68 1.33
N VAL A 20 15.90 -11.96 2.59
CA VAL A 20 16.46 -10.97 3.53
C VAL A 20 17.85 -10.56 3.10
N ALA A 21 18.71 -11.49 2.68
CA ALA A 21 20.04 -11.18 2.14
C ALA A 21 19.96 -10.33 0.85
N LEU A 22 19.02 -10.64 -0.05
CA LEU A 22 18.74 -9.85 -1.25
C LEU A 22 18.34 -8.41 -0.89
N PHE A 23 17.45 -8.24 0.09
CA PHE A 23 16.99 -6.93 0.51
C PHE A 23 18.07 -6.14 1.26
N GLU A 24 18.84 -6.81 2.12
CA GLU A 24 20.00 -6.22 2.80
C GLU A 24 21.07 -5.77 1.80
N GLY A 25 21.38 -6.60 0.80
CA GLY A 25 22.31 -6.25 -0.28
C GLY A 25 21.82 -5.07 -1.10
N PHE A 26 20.51 -5.00 -1.37
CA PHE A 26 19.89 -3.85 -2.02
C PHE A 26 20.02 -2.57 -1.19
N LEU A 27 19.73 -2.62 0.12
CA LEU A 27 19.91 -1.48 1.04
C LEU A 27 21.37 -1.02 1.13
N LYS A 28 22.33 -1.93 0.94
CA LYS A 28 23.76 -1.63 0.85
C LYS A 28 24.21 -1.10 -0.53
N GLY A 29 23.27 -0.89 -1.47
CA GLY A 29 23.53 -0.28 -2.77
C GLY A 29 23.91 -1.25 -3.89
N LYS A 30 23.80 -2.57 -3.70
CA LYS A 30 24.04 -3.55 -4.77
C LYS A 30 23.00 -3.41 -5.88
N SER A 31 23.43 -3.52 -7.13
CA SER A 31 22.50 -3.45 -8.26
C SER A 31 21.64 -4.72 -8.37
N PHE A 32 20.50 -4.62 -9.05
CA PHE A 32 19.69 -5.81 -9.35
C PHE A 32 20.43 -6.86 -10.17
N ALA A 33 21.47 -6.47 -10.94
CA ALA A 33 22.28 -7.39 -11.72
C ALA A 33 23.22 -8.20 -10.81
N ASP A 34 23.89 -7.53 -9.87
CA ASP A 34 24.82 -8.17 -8.94
C ASP A 34 24.08 -9.14 -8.02
N LEU A 35 22.93 -8.72 -7.49
CA LEU A 35 22.06 -9.55 -6.66
C LEU A 35 21.50 -10.75 -7.41
N ALA A 36 21.21 -10.61 -8.70
CA ALA A 36 20.75 -11.70 -9.55
C ALA A 36 21.84 -12.76 -9.75
N GLN A 37 23.07 -12.31 -10.02
CA GLN A 37 24.23 -13.19 -10.18
C GLN A 37 24.60 -13.91 -8.88
N GLU A 38 24.66 -13.19 -7.75
CA GLU A 38 25.05 -13.71 -6.43
C GLU A 38 24.10 -14.80 -5.92
N HIS A 39 22.81 -14.68 -6.22
CA HIS A 39 21.78 -15.58 -5.71
C HIS A 39 21.20 -16.55 -6.76
N GLY A 40 21.76 -16.57 -7.98
CA GLY A 40 21.33 -17.47 -9.06
C GLY A 40 19.87 -17.22 -9.51
N LEU A 41 19.44 -15.96 -9.54
CA LEU A 41 18.07 -15.57 -9.90
C LEU A 41 18.08 -14.71 -11.16
N SER A 42 16.92 -14.59 -11.83
CA SER A 42 16.76 -13.59 -12.88
C SER A 42 16.63 -12.17 -12.28
N LYS A 43 17.07 -11.15 -13.02
CA LYS A 43 16.92 -9.72 -12.61
C LYS A 43 15.47 -9.36 -12.32
N SER A 44 14.52 -9.91 -13.09
CA SER A 44 13.09 -9.69 -12.87
C SER A 44 12.61 -10.30 -11.56
N ARG A 45 13.10 -11.49 -11.20
CA ARG A 45 12.75 -12.16 -9.94
C ARG A 45 13.30 -11.41 -8.73
N VAL A 46 14.53 -10.91 -8.83
CA VAL A 46 15.14 -10.05 -7.80
C VAL A 46 14.28 -8.80 -7.57
N ARG A 47 13.90 -8.10 -8.65
CA ARG A 47 13.04 -6.92 -8.57
C ARG A 47 11.70 -7.22 -7.88
N GLN A 48 11.02 -8.31 -8.24
CA GLN A 48 9.76 -8.70 -7.59
C GLN A 48 9.92 -8.96 -6.08
N ILE A 49 11.03 -9.58 -5.67
CA ILE A 49 11.30 -9.87 -4.25
C ILE A 49 11.53 -8.56 -3.48
N ILE A 50 12.28 -7.64 -4.06
CA ILE A 50 12.57 -6.33 -3.45
C ILE A 50 11.31 -5.46 -3.42
N ASP A 51 10.51 -5.44 -4.50
CA ASP A 51 9.18 -4.78 -4.55
C ASP A 51 8.25 -5.31 -3.44
N LYS A 52 8.27 -6.63 -3.22
CA LYS A 52 7.48 -7.26 -2.16
C LYS A 52 7.99 -6.87 -0.77
N ALA A 53 9.30 -6.85 -0.56
CA ALA A 53 9.87 -6.43 0.72
C ALA A 53 9.59 -4.96 1.03
N ASP A 54 9.73 -4.07 0.04
CA ASP A 54 9.43 -2.65 0.18
C ASP A 54 7.99 -2.46 0.69
N ARG A 55 7.01 -3.13 0.07
CA ARG A 55 5.61 -3.10 0.52
C ARG A 55 5.43 -3.60 1.96
N LEU A 56 6.15 -4.67 2.35
CA LEU A 56 6.03 -5.26 3.69
C LEU A 56 6.57 -4.37 4.81
N VAL A 57 7.43 -3.41 4.48
CA VAL A 57 7.98 -2.46 5.47
C VAL A 57 7.37 -1.06 5.34
N GLY A 58 6.20 -0.97 4.69
CA GLY A 58 5.39 0.24 4.57
C GLY A 58 5.51 0.95 3.22
N GLY A 59 6.29 0.44 2.27
CA GLY A 59 6.68 1.14 1.04
C GLY A 59 7.72 2.23 1.31
N GLY A 60 8.24 2.88 0.27
CA GLY A 60 9.12 4.05 0.43
C GLY A 60 10.62 3.80 0.23
N ILE A 61 11.05 2.55 0.10
CA ILE A 61 12.46 2.16 -0.04
C ILE A 61 12.84 2.05 -1.52
N LEU A 62 11.91 1.59 -2.36
CA LEU A 62 12.02 1.64 -3.83
C LEU A 62 11.44 2.93 -4.42
N THR A 63 10.89 3.81 -3.60
CA THR A 63 10.22 5.04 -4.06
C THR A 63 11.18 6.15 -4.44
N LYS A 64 12.48 5.88 -4.59
CA LYS A 64 13.33 6.73 -5.42
C LYS A 64 12.78 6.69 -6.84
N ALA A 65 11.78 7.52 -7.05
CA ALA A 65 11.24 7.90 -8.33
C ALA A 65 12.30 8.83 -8.91
N GLU A 66 13.50 8.32 -9.19
CA GLU A 66 14.49 9.12 -9.87
C GLU A 66 14.00 9.29 -11.30
N SER A 67 13.77 10.54 -11.71
CA SER A 67 13.70 10.88 -13.12
C SER A 67 14.93 10.27 -13.78
N SER A 68 14.75 9.43 -14.80
CA SER A 68 15.90 8.84 -15.49
C SER A 68 16.89 9.95 -15.86
N LYS A 69 18.20 9.73 -15.72
CA LYS A 69 19.24 10.66 -16.21
C LYS A 69 19.20 10.91 -17.73
N ALA A 70 18.30 10.26 -18.45
CA ALA A 70 18.03 10.52 -19.85
C ALA A 70 17.25 11.83 -20.02
N SER A 71 17.43 12.51 -21.16
CA SER A 71 16.67 13.73 -21.48
C SER A 71 15.17 13.53 -21.27
N PRO A 72 14.46 14.57 -20.80
CA PRO A 72 13.00 14.57 -20.69
C PRO A 72 12.39 14.10 -22.01
N ARG A 73 11.48 13.13 -21.94
CA ARG A 73 10.85 12.53 -23.12
C ARG A 73 9.69 13.37 -23.66
N SER A 74 9.26 14.39 -22.92
CA SER A 74 8.24 15.36 -23.34
C SER A 74 8.36 16.69 -22.61
N ASP A 75 7.78 17.74 -23.23
CA ASP A 75 7.72 19.10 -22.65
C ASP A 75 6.99 19.11 -21.29
N PHE A 76 5.98 18.26 -21.12
CA PHE A 76 5.29 18.10 -19.84
C PHE A 76 6.21 17.64 -18.71
N MET A 77 7.22 16.81 -18.98
CA MET A 77 8.19 16.41 -17.95
C MET A 77 9.04 17.60 -17.48
N VAL A 78 9.25 18.59 -18.36
CA VAL A 78 9.95 19.83 -18.03
C VAL A 78 9.05 20.77 -17.23
N ASP A 79 7.77 20.87 -17.60
CA ASP A 79 6.78 21.72 -16.93
C ASP A 79 6.42 21.22 -15.53
N TYR A 80 6.47 19.90 -15.31
CA TYR A 80 6.10 19.26 -14.05
C TYR A 80 7.26 18.47 -13.40
N PRO A 81 8.41 19.11 -13.08
CA PRO A 81 9.62 18.42 -12.63
C PRO A 81 9.46 17.78 -11.24
N TYR A 82 8.47 18.25 -10.46
CA TYR A 82 8.21 17.81 -9.09
C TYR A 82 7.32 16.57 -8.99
N VAL A 83 6.76 16.06 -10.10
CA VAL A 83 5.79 14.94 -10.11
C VAL A 83 6.38 13.67 -9.51
N TRP A 84 7.66 13.39 -9.77
CA TRP A 84 8.35 12.25 -9.20
C TRP A 84 8.45 12.35 -7.67
N ASN A 85 8.79 13.53 -7.15
CA ASN A 85 8.83 13.79 -5.72
C ASN A 85 7.43 13.64 -5.08
N LEU A 86 6.37 14.13 -5.73
CA LEU A 86 5.00 13.90 -5.25
C LEU A 86 4.64 12.41 -5.18
N ALA A 87 5.00 11.63 -6.21
CA ALA A 87 4.75 10.19 -6.19
C ALA A 87 5.55 9.47 -5.10
N GLU A 88 6.78 9.92 -4.83
CA GLU A 88 7.63 9.41 -3.75
C GLU A 88 7.05 9.74 -2.37
N MET A 89 6.79 11.03 -2.12
CA MET A 89 6.23 11.54 -0.86
C MET A 89 4.92 10.84 -0.48
N HIS A 90 4.08 10.56 -1.48
CA HIS A 90 2.78 9.92 -1.30
C HIS A 90 2.79 8.40 -1.56
N ARG A 91 3.98 7.79 -1.71
CA ARG A 91 4.16 6.32 -1.86
C ARG A 91 3.32 5.71 -2.99
N LEU A 92 3.15 6.43 -4.09
CA LEU A 92 2.31 6.01 -5.22
C LEU A 92 2.98 4.98 -6.14
N GLY A 93 4.24 4.63 -5.88
CA GLY A 93 5.02 3.65 -6.64
C GLY A 93 5.72 4.24 -7.87
N SER A 94 6.88 3.66 -8.22
CA SER A 94 7.80 4.18 -9.24
C SER A 94 7.25 4.17 -10.67
N VAL A 95 6.25 3.32 -10.97
CA VAL A 95 5.62 3.26 -12.30
C VAL A 95 4.58 4.37 -12.49
N THR A 96 4.04 4.92 -11.40
CA THR A 96 2.91 5.86 -11.44
C THR A 96 3.22 7.18 -12.15
N PRO A 97 4.39 7.84 -11.95
CA PRO A 97 4.78 9.01 -12.74
C PRO A 97 4.75 8.75 -14.24
N HIS A 98 5.26 7.60 -14.69
CA HIS A 98 5.28 7.27 -16.11
C HIS A 98 3.88 7.15 -16.70
N HIS A 99 2.95 6.50 -15.99
CA HIS A 99 1.55 6.44 -16.41
C HIS A 99 0.88 7.82 -16.40
N PHE A 100 1.21 8.66 -15.43
CA PHE A 100 0.71 10.03 -15.37
C PHE A 100 1.15 10.84 -16.59
N PHE A 101 2.44 10.88 -16.92
CA PHE A 101 2.93 11.61 -18.09
C PHE A 101 2.36 11.08 -19.40
N ALA A 102 2.26 9.76 -19.56
CA ALA A 102 1.63 9.18 -20.76
C ALA A 102 0.16 9.59 -20.91
N GLU A 103 -0.59 9.68 -19.81
CA GLU A 103 -1.98 10.14 -19.84
C GLU A 103 -2.09 11.65 -20.07
N LEU A 104 -1.17 12.43 -19.50
CA LEU A 104 -1.10 13.88 -19.68
C LEU A 104 -0.78 14.25 -21.13
N GLU A 105 0.19 13.57 -21.74
CA GLU A 105 0.52 13.71 -23.17
C GLU A 105 -0.69 13.41 -24.07
N ARG A 106 -1.42 12.32 -23.79
CA ARG A 106 -2.65 11.98 -24.54
C ARG A 106 -3.75 13.02 -24.36
N ALA A 107 -3.86 13.61 -23.18
CA ALA A 107 -4.87 14.61 -22.89
C ALA A 107 -4.52 15.99 -23.46
N GLY A 108 -3.23 16.30 -23.59
CA GLY A 108 -2.69 17.56 -24.11
C GLY A 108 -2.76 18.73 -23.13
N SER A 109 -3.37 18.56 -21.95
CA SER A 109 -3.30 19.51 -20.84
C SER A 109 -3.75 18.85 -19.54
N LEU A 110 -3.40 19.46 -18.40
CA LEU A 110 -3.82 18.99 -17.08
C LEU A 110 -5.35 19.08 -16.90
N GLU A 111 -6.00 20.13 -17.43
CA GLU A 111 -7.46 20.31 -17.43
C GLU A 111 -8.16 19.19 -18.18
N ARG A 112 -7.70 18.90 -19.40
CA ARG A 112 -8.28 17.84 -20.23
C ARG A 112 -8.08 16.47 -19.59
N LEU A 113 -6.96 16.25 -18.91
CA LEU A 113 -6.69 15.02 -18.17
C LEU A 113 -7.65 14.86 -16.99
N VAL A 114 -7.81 15.91 -16.19
CA VAL A 114 -8.71 15.92 -15.03
C VAL A 114 -10.18 15.75 -15.46
N ASP A 115 -10.61 16.44 -16.52
CA ASP A 115 -11.96 16.27 -17.07
C ASP A 115 -12.20 14.85 -17.58
N LYS A 116 -11.22 14.25 -18.26
CA LYS A 116 -11.28 12.84 -18.67
C LYS A 116 -11.44 11.91 -17.46
N MET A 117 -10.67 12.12 -16.40
CA MET A 117 -10.72 11.30 -15.18
C MET A 117 -12.02 11.48 -14.38
N LYS A 118 -12.65 12.66 -14.44
CA LYS A 118 -14.00 12.89 -13.88
C LYS A 118 -15.06 12.10 -14.63
N ARG A 119 -15.00 12.10 -15.96
CA ARG A 119 -15.98 11.39 -16.82
C ARG A 119 -15.82 9.87 -16.78
N LEU A 120 -14.58 9.36 -16.71
CA LEU A 120 -14.27 7.94 -16.83
C LEU A 120 -13.37 7.45 -15.68
N PRO A 121 -13.89 7.42 -14.44
CA PRO A 121 -13.11 7.18 -13.23
C PRO A 121 -12.41 5.81 -13.17
N TRP A 122 -12.91 4.83 -13.91
CA TRP A 122 -12.44 3.43 -13.89
C TRP A 122 -11.35 3.12 -14.92
N ARG A 123 -11.12 4.01 -15.90
CA ARG A 123 -10.17 3.75 -17.01
C ARG A 123 -8.72 4.07 -16.69
N THR A 124 -8.47 4.72 -15.57
CA THR A 124 -7.13 5.15 -15.15
C THR A 124 -6.78 4.47 -13.82
N PRO A 125 -5.55 3.95 -13.65
CA PRO A 125 -5.12 3.39 -12.37
C PRO A 125 -5.33 4.37 -11.21
N THR A 126 -5.75 3.85 -10.05
CA THR A 126 -6.04 4.66 -8.87
C THR A 126 -4.84 5.51 -8.44
N THR A 127 -3.62 4.97 -8.50
CA THR A 127 -2.39 5.70 -8.17
C THR A 127 -2.12 6.85 -9.15
N THR A 128 -2.35 6.64 -10.44
CA THR A 128 -2.21 7.69 -11.47
C THR A 128 -3.23 8.79 -11.29
N ARG A 129 -4.45 8.45 -10.90
CA ARG A 129 -5.50 9.42 -10.60
C ARG A 129 -5.22 10.21 -9.32
N GLU A 130 -4.66 9.57 -8.30
CA GLU A 130 -4.23 10.26 -7.08
C GLU A 130 -3.05 11.20 -7.37
N LEU A 131 -2.08 10.77 -8.19
CA LEU A 131 -0.99 11.66 -8.62
C LEU A 131 -1.51 12.87 -9.39
N ALA A 132 -2.48 12.69 -10.30
CA ALA A 132 -3.12 13.79 -11.02
C ALA A 132 -3.85 14.76 -10.07
N ARG A 133 -4.47 14.24 -9.01
CA ARG A 133 -5.10 15.05 -7.96
C ARG A 133 -4.09 15.91 -7.22
N LEU A 134 -2.94 15.33 -6.83
CA LEU A 134 -1.87 16.03 -6.12
C LEU A 134 -1.23 17.12 -6.98
N VAL A 135 -0.98 16.83 -8.26
CA VAL A 135 -0.48 17.82 -9.22
C VAL A 135 -1.49 18.97 -9.36
N TRP A 136 -2.78 18.66 -9.54
CA TRP A 136 -3.82 19.69 -9.61
C TRP A 136 -3.86 20.55 -8.33
N GLN A 137 -3.81 19.92 -7.16
CA GLN A 137 -3.83 20.61 -5.88
C GLN A 137 -2.65 21.56 -5.73
N LYS A 138 -1.47 21.17 -6.20
CA LYS A 138 -0.28 22.02 -6.18
C LYS A 138 -0.38 23.20 -7.15
N GLU A 139 -0.94 22.98 -8.34
CA GLU A 139 -1.05 24.02 -9.38
C GLU A 139 -2.20 25.01 -9.13
N ARG A 140 -3.30 24.54 -8.53
CA ARG A 140 -4.54 25.32 -8.41
C ARG A 140 -4.90 25.70 -6.97
N GLY A 141 -4.23 25.13 -5.97
CA GLY A 141 -4.53 25.35 -4.54
C GLY A 141 -5.79 24.65 -4.04
N GLU A 142 -6.54 23.98 -4.91
CA GLU A 142 -7.77 23.26 -4.60
C GLU A 142 -7.74 21.84 -5.16
N SER A 143 -8.58 20.93 -4.66
CA SER A 143 -8.63 19.57 -5.20
C SER A 143 -9.75 19.42 -6.23
N PRO A 144 -9.50 18.80 -7.41
CA PRO A 144 -10.51 18.69 -8.46
C PRO A 144 -11.62 17.69 -8.11
N TRP A 145 -11.37 16.84 -7.13
CA TRP A 145 -12.30 15.90 -6.49
C TRP A 145 -11.76 15.59 -5.08
N PRO A 146 -12.61 15.13 -4.14
CA PRO A 146 -12.15 14.65 -2.84
C PRO A 146 -11.03 13.62 -3.01
N ALA A 147 -10.02 13.61 -2.13
CA ALA A 147 -8.92 12.64 -2.17
C ALA A 147 -9.44 11.24 -2.53
N LEU A 148 -8.82 10.57 -3.52
CA LEU A 148 -9.31 9.26 -3.95
C LEU A 148 -9.03 8.26 -2.84
N LYS A 149 -9.96 8.20 -1.88
CA LYS A 149 -9.94 7.31 -0.72
C LYS A 149 -10.22 5.90 -1.23
N ARG A 150 -9.16 5.22 -1.68
CA ARG A 150 -9.04 3.77 -1.58
C ARG A 150 -7.71 3.45 -0.91
N SER A 151 -7.85 3.18 0.37
CA SER A 151 -7.09 2.22 1.16
C SER A 151 -6.48 1.14 0.26
N SER A 152 -5.23 1.35 -0.14
CA SER A 152 -4.38 0.33 -0.75
C SER A 152 -3.42 -0.25 0.28
N MET A 153 -3.81 -0.22 1.55
CA MET A 153 -3.16 -0.99 2.59
C MET A 153 -3.72 -2.40 2.49
N ALA A 154 -3.06 -3.25 1.72
CA ALA A 154 -3.38 -4.67 1.70
C ALA A 154 -3.17 -5.21 3.12
N ILE A 155 -4.26 -5.54 3.82
CA ILE A 155 -4.20 -6.30 5.07
C ILE A 155 -3.75 -7.70 4.68
N VAL A 156 -2.51 -8.03 5.01
CA VAL A 156 -1.91 -9.32 4.66
C VAL A 156 -2.36 -10.36 5.67
N GLU A 157 -2.69 -11.55 5.19
CA GLU A 157 -2.98 -12.69 6.07
C GLU A 157 -1.76 -12.98 6.96
N PRO A 158 -1.94 -13.21 8.28
CA PRO A 158 -0.85 -13.59 9.16
C PRO A 158 -0.13 -14.84 8.65
N SER A 159 1.19 -14.79 8.60
CA SER A 159 2.03 -15.85 8.03
C SER A 159 2.09 -17.11 8.90
N CYS A 160 1.76 -17.01 10.19
CA CYS A 160 1.83 -18.11 11.16
C CYS A 160 0.49 -18.85 11.29
N PRO A 161 0.48 -20.14 11.70
CA PRO A 161 -0.73 -20.90 12.01
C PRO A 161 -1.61 -20.28 13.11
N ALA A 162 -2.88 -20.68 13.18
CA ALA A 162 -3.88 -20.05 14.06
C ALA A 162 -3.59 -20.23 15.56
N ASP A 163 -2.88 -21.29 15.92
CA ASP A 163 -2.48 -21.70 17.27
C ASP A 163 -1.12 -21.12 17.71
N HIS A 164 -0.44 -20.36 16.85
CA HIS A 164 0.87 -19.79 17.17
C HIS A 164 0.75 -18.67 18.22
N PRO A 165 1.63 -18.62 19.25
CA PRO A 165 1.55 -17.61 20.33
C PRO A 165 1.60 -16.17 19.81
N ASP A 166 2.36 -15.92 18.74
CA ASP A 166 2.48 -14.58 18.14
C ASP A 166 1.38 -14.22 17.12
N ARG A 167 0.40 -15.11 16.87
CA ARG A 167 -0.66 -14.89 15.87
C ARG A 167 -1.45 -13.61 16.15
N GLY A 168 -1.75 -13.35 17.42
CA GLY A 168 -2.45 -12.13 17.85
C GLY A 168 -1.68 -10.85 17.51
N LEU A 169 -0.37 -10.83 17.76
CA LEU A 169 0.50 -9.71 17.42
C LEU A 169 0.60 -9.51 15.89
N GLN A 170 0.69 -10.60 15.11
CA GLN A 170 0.72 -10.49 13.65
C GLN A 170 -0.59 -9.92 13.08
N CYS A 171 -1.74 -10.31 13.63
CA CYS A 171 -3.02 -9.71 13.25
C CYS A 171 -3.04 -8.20 13.53
N GLN A 172 -2.53 -7.77 14.68
CA GLN A 172 -2.46 -6.34 15.03
C GLN A 172 -1.57 -5.58 14.05
N LEU A 173 -0.36 -6.07 13.77
CA LEU A 173 0.57 -5.42 12.84
C LEU A 173 0.03 -5.38 11.40
N ALA A 174 -0.72 -6.40 10.97
CA ALA A 174 -1.35 -6.42 9.65
C ALA A 174 -2.48 -5.39 9.51
N LEU A 175 -3.19 -5.10 10.61
CA LEU A 175 -4.30 -4.15 10.67
C LEU A 175 -3.88 -2.71 10.98
N GLU A 176 -2.80 -2.54 11.75
CA GLU A 176 -2.33 -1.25 12.27
C GLU A 176 -2.29 -0.12 11.23
N PRO A 177 -1.74 -0.31 10.02
CA PRO A 177 -1.62 0.83 9.14
C PRO A 177 -2.95 1.16 8.42
N ALA A 178 -3.85 0.19 8.23
CA ALA A 178 -5.24 0.47 7.82
C ALA A 178 -6.05 1.15 8.94
N PHE A 179 -5.75 0.81 10.20
CA PHE A 179 -6.33 1.44 11.38
C PHE A 179 -5.91 2.91 11.50
N HIS A 180 -4.62 3.22 11.27
CA HIS A 180 -4.12 4.59 11.27
C HIS A 180 -4.79 5.44 10.18
N GLU A 181 -4.90 4.92 8.95
CA GLU A 181 -5.59 5.61 7.85
C GLU A 181 -7.07 5.87 8.18
N LEU A 182 -7.75 4.95 8.86
CA LEU A 182 -9.13 5.18 9.32
C LEU A 182 -9.21 6.31 10.34
N ALA A 183 -8.29 6.32 11.32
CA ALA A 183 -8.24 7.34 12.36
C ALA A 183 -7.94 8.74 11.79
N GLU A 184 -6.95 8.85 10.90
CA GLU A 184 -6.62 10.11 10.23
C GLU A 184 -7.82 10.65 9.43
N ARG A 185 -8.53 9.79 8.71
CA ARG A 185 -9.73 10.20 7.94
C ARG A 185 -10.88 10.69 8.81
N ALA A 186 -11.07 10.11 9.99
CA ALA A 186 -12.07 10.57 10.93
C ALA A 186 -11.66 11.92 11.53
N ALA A 187 -10.36 12.09 11.85
CA ALA A 187 -9.82 13.35 12.33
C ALA A 187 -9.94 14.50 11.30
N GLU A 188 -9.66 14.23 10.02
CA GLU A 188 -9.90 15.16 8.90
C GLU A 188 -11.38 15.59 8.80
N SER A 189 -12.30 14.73 9.25
CA SER A 189 -13.73 15.00 9.27
C SER A 189 -14.19 15.71 10.55
N GLY A 190 -13.25 16.14 11.38
CA GLY A 190 -13.48 16.92 12.60
C GLY A 190 -13.63 16.11 13.89
N TRP A 191 -13.39 14.80 13.87
CA TRP A 191 -13.53 13.96 15.07
C TRP A 191 -12.29 14.09 15.95
N THR A 192 -12.49 14.11 17.28
CA THR A 192 -11.39 14.05 18.23
C THR A 192 -10.80 12.64 18.30
N GLN A 193 -9.53 12.53 18.69
CA GLN A 193 -8.87 11.22 18.88
C GLN A 193 -9.61 10.33 19.89
N GLN A 194 -10.20 10.94 20.93
CA GLN A 194 -11.01 10.25 21.93
C GLN A 194 -12.26 9.63 21.30
N GLU A 195 -13.02 10.40 20.51
CA GLU A 195 -14.25 9.92 19.84
C GLU A 195 -13.94 8.79 18.87
N ILE A 196 -12.85 8.92 18.11
CA ILE A 196 -12.38 7.89 17.18
C ILE A 196 -12.07 6.59 17.94
N ALA A 197 -11.28 6.68 19.02
CA ALA A 197 -10.90 5.50 19.80
C ALA A 197 -12.12 4.82 20.45
N CYS A 198 -13.01 5.60 21.07
CA CYS A 198 -14.24 5.07 21.68
C CYS A 198 -15.12 4.37 20.65
N ALA A 199 -15.41 5.01 19.51
CA ALA A 199 -16.24 4.44 18.47
C ALA A 199 -15.66 3.12 17.91
N LEU A 200 -14.34 3.07 17.68
CA LEU A 200 -13.69 1.86 17.16
C LEU A 200 -13.72 0.70 18.17
N LEU A 201 -13.54 0.98 19.46
CA LEU A 201 -13.66 -0.02 20.52
C LEU A 201 -15.08 -0.57 20.63
N GLU A 202 -16.09 0.31 20.55
CA GLU A 202 -17.50 -0.09 20.60
C GLU A 202 -17.89 -0.97 19.40
N LEU A 203 -17.48 -0.58 18.19
CA LEU A 203 -17.72 -1.37 16.97
C LEU A 203 -17.06 -2.76 17.03
N ALA A 204 -15.80 -2.82 17.48
CA ALA A 204 -15.09 -4.08 17.66
C ALA A 204 -15.76 -4.97 18.72
N GLY A 205 -16.12 -4.39 19.87
CA GLY A 205 -16.81 -5.09 20.95
C GLY A 205 -18.18 -5.62 20.53
N ALA A 206 -18.97 -4.84 19.79
CA ALA A 206 -20.26 -5.26 19.27
C ALA A 206 -20.11 -6.46 18.30
N ARG A 207 -19.09 -6.43 17.43
CA ARG A 207 -18.83 -7.54 16.51
C ARG A 207 -18.46 -8.83 17.23
N LEU A 208 -17.60 -8.77 18.25
CA LEU A 208 -17.24 -9.93 19.06
C LEU A 208 -18.46 -10.56 19.73
N LYS A 209 -19.32 -9.73 20.35
CA LYS A 209 -20.57 -10.18 20.98
C LYS A 209 -21.52 -10.83 19.97
N SER A 210 -21.65 -10.27 18.76
CA SER A 210 -22.51 -10.85 17.72
C SER A 210 -22.01 -12.22 17.25
N ASN A 211 -20.69 -12.40 17.12
CA ASN A 211 -20.10 -13.68 16.69
C ASN A 211 -20.19 -14.76 17.78
N SER A 212 -20.11 -14.40 19.08
CA SER A 212 -20.27 -15.36 20.16
C SER A 212 -21.70 -15.88 20.25
N VAL A 213 -22.70 -15.00 20.12
CA VAL A 213 -24.13 -15.38 20.10
C VAL A 213 -24.43 -16.28 18.89
N ASN A 214 -23.91 -15.96 17.71
CA ASN A 214 -24.11 -16.79 16.52
C ASN A 214 -23.48 -18.19 16.69
N GLY A 215 -22.24 -18.28 17.22
CA GLY A 215 -21.59 -19.57 17.45
C GLY A 215 -22.24 -20.42 18.55
N GLU A 216 -22.87 -19.81 19.55
CA GLU A 216 -23.70 -20.54 20.53
C GLU A 216 -24.98 -21.09 19.89
N THR A 217 -25.58 -20.32 18.98
CA THR A 217 -26.79 -20.71 18.25
C THR A 217 -26.51 -21.88 17.30
N GLU A 218 -25.42 -21.83 16.53
CA GLU A 218 -24.99 -22.94 15.65
C GLU A 218 -24.71 -24.22 16.44
N ARG A 219 -23.98 -24.12 17.57
CA ARG A 219 -23.74 -25.28 18.45
C ARG A 219 -25.02 -25.84 19.08
N ALA A 220 -26.04 -25.02 19.30
CA ALA A 220 -27.34 -25.50 19.77
C ALA A 220 -28.10 -26.25 18.66
N ILE A 221 -28.03 -25.78 17.41
CA ILE A 221 -28.59 -26.43 16.23
C ILE A 221 -27.91 -27.79 15.99
N ASP A 222 -26.58 -27.84 16.02
CA ASP A 222 -25.83 -29.09 15.81
C ASP A 222 -26.15 -30.14 16.88
N ARG A 223 -26.28 -29.73 18.14
CA ARG A 223 -26.70 -30.62 19.23
C ARG A 223 -28.12 -31.13 19.02
N ALA A 224 -29.04 -30.27 18.58
CA ALA A 224 -30.42 -30.68 18.28
C ALA A 224 -30.49 -31.65 17.09
N MET A 225 -29.62 -31.50 16.08
CA MET A 225 -29.52 -32.42 14.95
C MET A 225 -28.86 -33.76 15.32
N ALA A 226 -27.89 -33.77 16.25
CA ALA A 226 -27.19 -34.98 16.69
C ALA A 226 -28.01 -35.87 17.65
N THR A 227 -29.12 -35.35 18.19
CA THR A 227 -30.01 -36.09 19.12
C THR A 227 -31.22 -36.70 18.41
N ARG A 228 -31.22 -36.71 17.07
CA ARG A 228 -32.28 -37.24 16.20
C ARG A 228 -31.81 -38.50 15.50
#